data_AF-A0AAQ2HGV0-F1
#
_entry.id   AF-A0AAQ2HGV0-F1
#
_cell.length_a   1.000
_cell.length_b   1.000
_cell.length_c   1.000
_cell.angle_alpha   90.00
_cell.angle_beta   90.00
_cell.angle_gamma   90.00
#
_symmetry.space_group_name_H-M   'P 1'
#
loop_
_entity.id
_entity.type
_entity.pdbx_description
1 polymer ?
#
loop_
_entity_poly.entity_id
_entity_poly.type
_entity_poly.pdbx_seq_one_letter_code
_entity_poly.pdbx_strand_id
1 'polypeptide(L)'
;MAARVLWSRILVALGGIGMALGAVDPVEGSLLILLGSALVAFGLFLGKRERPVLLYSLWVLVLIAFGVGALFALSAVGGIGGGSGRSMWWGVLILPYPIGWLMALVGAMYLLVRYLRDRRRAPHP
;
A
#
# COMPACT_ATOMS: atom_id res chain seq x y z
N MET A 1 -13.56 -4.76 -23.22
CA MET A 1 -12.26 -4.12 -22.89
C MET A 1 -12.39 -2.81 -22.11
N ALA A 2 -13.29 -1.90 -22.49
CA ALA A 2 -13.49 -0.63 -21.79
C ALA A 2 -13.89 -0.78 -20.30
N ALA A 3 -14.83 -1.68 -19.99
CA ALA A 3 -15.26 -1.93 -18.61
C ALA A 3 -14.09 -2.34 -17.69
N ARG A 4 -13.19 -3.20 -18.16
CA ARG A 4 -12.01 -3.64 -17.39
C ARG A 4 -11.04 -2.50 -17.10
N VAL A 5 -10.87 -1.58 -18.05
CA VAL A 5 -10.05 -0.37 -17.86
C VAL A 5 -10.70 0.60 -16.87
N LEU A 6 -12.02 0.75 -16.93
CA LEU A 6 -12.77 1.55 -15.95
C LEU A 6 -12.66 0.97 -14.54
N TRP A 7 -12.90 -0.34 -14.38
CA TRP A 7 -12.73 -1.04 -13.10
C TRP A 7 -11.32 -0.92 -12.54
N SER A 8 -10.29 -1.09 -13.39
CA SER A 8 -8.90 -0.88 -13.01
C SER A 8 -8.66 0.52 -12.43
N ARG A 9 -9.20 1.56 -13.07
CA ARG A 9 -9.07 2.95 -12.60
C ARG A 9 -9.79 3.18 -11.27
N ILE A 10 -11.00 2.65 -11.11
CA ILE A 10 -11.78 2.77 -9.87
C ILE A 10 -11.02 2.09 -8.72
N LEU A 11 -10.52 0.87 -8.93
CA LEU A 11 -9.76 0.12 -7.92
C LEU A 11 -8.49 0.85 -7.49
N VAL A 12 -7.72 1.38 -8.45
CA VAL A 12 -6.51 2.15 -8.13
C VAL A 12 -6.84 3.45 -7.39
N ALA A 13 -7.90 4.15 -7.79
CA ALA A 13 -8.32 5.39 -7.12
C ALA A 13 -8.80 5.13 -5.68
N LEU A 14 -9.72 4.17 -5.50
CA LEU A 14 -10.21 3.79 -4.18
C LEU A 14 -9.10 3.26 -3.28
N GLY A 15 -8.22 2.42 -3.82
CA GLY A 15 -7.06 1.90 -3.09
C GLY A 15 -6.12 3.02 -2.65
N GLY A 16 -5.81 3.98 -3.54
CA GLY A 16 -5.00 5.14 -3.21
C GLY A 16 -5.63 6.04 -2.15
N ILE A 17 -6.95 6.29 -2.22
CA ILE A 17 -7.69 7.04 -1.19
C ILE A 17 -7.64 6.31 0.15
N GLY A 18 -7.89 4.99 0.16
CA GLY A 18 -7.81 4.18 1.38
C GLY A 18 -6.43 4.25 2.02
N MET A 19 -5.37 4.14 1.23
CA MET A 19 -3.99 4.29 1.72
C MET A 19 -3.72 5.69 2.30
N ALA A 20 -4.24 6.74 1.68
CA ALA A 20 -4.08 8.11 2.18
C ALA A 20 -4.83 8.33 3.51
N LEU A 21 -6.05 7.82 3.62
CA LEU A 21 -6.84 7.90 4.85
C LEU A 21 -6.19 7.11 5.98
N GLY A 22 -5.71 5.90 5.71
CA GLY A 22 -5.01 5.08 6.70
C GLY A 22 -3.64 5.64 7.09
N ALA A 23 -3.05 6.54 6.29
CA ALA A 23 -1.80 7.21 6.65
C ALA A 23 -1.99 8.35 7.66
N VAL A 24 -3.22 8.78 7.96
CA VAL A 24 -3.51 9.79 8.99
C VAL A 24 -3.12 9.27 10.37
N ASP A 25 -3.46 8.02 10.66
CA ASP A 25 -2.93 7.26 11.79
C ASP A 25 -2.33 5.95 11.25
N PRO A 26 -1.01 5.91 10.98
CA PRO A 26 -0.38 4.75 10.38
C PRO A 26 -0.50 3.47 11.20
N VAL A 27 -0.69 3.52 12.53
CA VAL A 27 -0.74 2.29 13.32
C VAL A 27 -2.16 1.74 13.32
N GLU A 28 -3.15 2.57 13.64
CA GLU A 28 -4.56 2.17 13.66
C GLU A 28 -5.11 1.95 12.25
N GLY A 29 -4.68 2.79 11.31
CA GLY A 29 -5.03 2.75 9.88
C GLY A 29 -4.27 1.69 9.07
N SER A 30 -3.42 0.88 9.72
CA SER A 30 -2.58 -0.12 9.04
C SER A 30 -3.36 -1.15 8.22
N LEU A 31 -4.53 -1.57 8.70
CA LEU A 31 -5.45 -2.45 7.95
C LEU A 31 -6.03 -1.76 6.72
N LEU A 32 -6.34 -0.46 6.83
CA LEU A 32 -6.86 0.32 5.72
C LEU A 32 -5.77 0.57 4.66
N ILE A 33 -4.53 0.80 5.08
CA ILE A 33 -3.36 0.86 4.19
C ILE A 33 -3.14 -0.48 3.49
N LEU A 34 -3.22 -1.60 4.22
CA LEU A 34 -3.09 -2.94 3.65
C LEU A 34 -4.15 -3.19 2.59
N LEU A 35 -5.43 -2.98 2.91
CA LEU A 35 -6.54 -3.14 1.96
C LEU A 35 -6.40 -2.20 0.76
N GLY A 36 -6.04 -0.95 0.99
CA GLY A 36 -5.83 0.02 -0.08
C GLY A 36 -4.69 -0.38 -1.02
N SER A 37 -3.57 -0.88 -0.47
CA SER A 37 -2.44 -1.37 -1.27
C SER A 37 -2.80 -2.60 -2.11
N ALA A 38 -3.63 -3.50 -1.56
CA ALA A 38 -4.15 -4.65 -2.28
C ALA A 38 -5.06 -4.23 -3.44
N LEU A 39 -5.95 -3.26 -3.23
CA LEU A 39 -6.81 -2.69 -4.26
C LEU A 39 -6.01 -2.03 -5.38
N VAL A 40 -4.94 -1.30 -5.05
CA VAL A 40 -4.03 -0.72 -6.05
C VAL A 40 -3.34 -1.81 -6.87
N ALA A 41 -2.72 -2.79 -6.21
CA ALA A 41 -2.04 -3.89 -6.89
C ALA A 41 -2.99 -4.68 -7.82
N PHE A 42 -4.20 -4.98 -7.34
CA PHE A 42 -5.23 -5.66 -8.11
C PHE A 42 -5.72 -4.82 -9.30
N GLY A 43 -5.97 -3.52 -9.08
CA GLY A 43 -6.35 -2.59 -10.13
C GLY A 43 -5.28 -2.48 -11.22
N LEU A 44 -3.99 -2.45 -10.87
CA LEU A 44 -2.88 -2.44 -11.81
C LEU A 44 -2.78 -3.75 -12.60
N PHE A 45 -3.02 -4.90 -11.94
CA PHE A 45 -3.06 -6.22 -12.57
C PHE A 45 -4.17 -6.31 -13.62
N LEU A 46 -5.39 -5.88 -13.30
CA LEU A 46 -6.51 -5.87 -14.25
C LEU A 46 -6.27 -4.93 -15.43
N GLY A 47 -5.63 -3.79 -15.17
CA GLY A 47 -5.34 -2.77 -16.18
C GLY A 47 -4.29 -3.17 -17.22
N LYS A 48 -3.57 -4.29 -17.03
CA LYS A 48 -2.36 -4.64 -17.80
C LYS A 48 -1.38 -3.45 -17.88
N ARG A 49 -1.20 -2.73 -16.77
CA ARG A 49 -0.22 -1.64 -16.66
C ARG A 49 1.20 -2.19 -16.80
N GLU A 50 2.14 -1.29 -17.05
CA GLU A 50 3.57 -1.61 -17.21
C GLU A 50 4.05 -2.53 -16.06
N ARG A 51 4.71 -3.64 -16.42
CA ARG A 51 5.24 -4.63 -15.45
C ARG A 51 6.00 -4.02 -14.26
N PRO A 52 6.87 -2.99 -14.42
CA PRO A 52 7.59 -2.41 -13.31
C PRO A 52 6.67 -1.79 -12.25
N VAL A 53 5.60 -1.11 -12.66
CA VAL A 53 4.65 -0.44 -11.75
C VAL A 53 3.85 -1.49 -10.98
N LEU A 54 3.46 -2.58 -11.64
CA LEU A 54 2.79 -3.69 -10.96
C LEU A 54 3.71 -4.37 -9.93
N LEU A 55 4.95 -4.68 -10.31
CA LEU A 55 5.92 -5.29 -9.40
C LEU A 55 6.21 -4.39 -8.19
N TYR A 56 6.34 -3.09 -8.41
CA TYR A 56 6.49 -2.12 -7.33
C TYR A 56 5.30 -2.18 -6.34
N SER A 57 4.06 -2.14 -6.84
CA SER A 57 2.88 -2.24 -5.98
C SER A 57 2.74 -3.59 -5.28
N LEU A 58 3.19 -4.69 -5.89
CA LEU A 58 3.22 -6.00 -5.24
C LEU A 58 4.23 -6.03 -4.09
N TRP A 59 5.42 -5.46 -4.28
CA TRP A 59 6.41 -5.33 -3.20
C TRP A 59 5.88 -4.49 -2.04
N VAL A 60 5.21 -3.37 -2.34
CA VAL A 60 4.52 -2.55 -1.33
C VAL A 60 3.52 -3.40 -0.54
N LEU A 61 2.67 -4.16 -1.23
CA LEU A 61 1.67 -5.02 -0.60
C LEU A 61 2.32 -6.08 0.30
N VAL A 62 3.38 -6.77 -0.18
CA VAL A 62 4.06 -7.81 0.61
C VAL A 62 4.70 -7.23 1.87
N LEU A 63 5.39 -6.08 1.77
CA LEU A 63 6.04 -5.44 2.90
C LEU A 63 5.02 -4.97 3.95
N ILE A 64 3.92 -4.36 3.50
CA ILE A 64 2.84 -3.93 4.40
C ILE A 64 2.17 -5.15 5.03
N ALA A 65 1.82 -6.18 4.26
CA ALA A 65 1.19 -7.39 4.78
C ALA A 65 2.06 -8.09 5.82
N PHE A 66 3.36 -8.23 5.55
CA PHE A 66 4.31 -8.81 6.48
C PHE A 66 4.43 -7.96 7.76
N GLY A 67 4.60 -6.65 7.61
CA GLY A 67 4.76 -5.74 8.73
C GLY A 67 3.51 -5.63 9.62
N VAL A 68 2.31 -5.55 9.01
CA VAL A 68 1.03 -5.62 9.74
C VAL A 68 0.86 -6.97 10.42
N GLY A 69 1.17 -8.07 9.73
CA GLY A 69 1.15 -9.41 10.33
C GLY A 69 2.08 -9.52 11.54
N ALA A 70 3.30 -8.97 11.45
CA ALA A 70 4.25 -8.93 12.55
C ALA A 70 3.75 -8.07 13.73
N LEU A 71 3.17 -6.90 13.47
CA LEU A 71 2.56 -6.03 14.50
C LEU A 71 1.48 -6.79 15.29
N PHE A 72 0.55 -7.44 14.58
CA PHE A 72 -0.53 -8.20 15.21
C PHE A 72 -0.02 -9.44 15.94
N ALA A 73 0.90 -10.20 15.35
CA ALA A 73 1.47 -11.39 15.96
C ALA A 73 2.24 -11.06 17.25
N LEU A 74 3.09 -10.03 17.22
CA LEU A 74 3.83 -9.58 18.40
C LEU A 74 2.89 -9.05 19.49
N SER A 75 1.82 -8.35 19.10
CA SER A 75 0.81 -7.87 20.07
C SER A 75 0.06 -9.04 20.72
N ALA A 76 -0.32 -10.05 19.94
CA ALA A 76 -1.03 -11.24 20.43
C ALA A 76 -0.21 -12.07 21.42
N VAL A 77 1.13 -12.09 21.28
CA VAL A 77 2.02 -12.83 22.20
C VAL A 77 2.44 -12.02 23.43
N GLY A 78 1.92 -10.79 23.61
CA GLY A 78 2.21 -9.94 24.78
C GLY A 78 3.29 -8.88 24.56
N GLY A 79 3.61 -8.55 23.30
CA GLY A 79 4.52 -7.47 22.93
C GLY A 79 6.01 -7.85 22.91
N ILE A 80 6.85 -6.82 22.85
CA ILE A 80 8.32 -6.90 22.84
C ILE A 80 8.91 -6.19 24.07
N GLY A 81 10.08 -6.64 24.54
CA GLY A 81 10.82 -5.99 25.62
C GLY A 81 10.58 -6.56 27.02
N GLY A 82 11.16 -5.90 28.03
CA GLY A 82 11.35 -6.43 29.39
C GLY A 82 10.10 -6.90 30.14
N GLY A 83 8.92 -6.37 29.84
CA GLY A 83 7.64 -6.85 30.41
C GLY A 83 7.10 -8.14 29.80
N SER A 84 7.61 -8.55 28.63
CA SER A 84 7.16 -9.72 27.85
C SER A 84 8.16 -10.89 27.88
N GLY A 85 9.35 -10.69 28.45
CA GLY A 85 10.46 -11.65 28.43
C GLY A 85 11.14 -11.82 27.05
N ARG A 86 10.72 -11.09 26.01
CA ARG A 86 11.26 -11.20 24.64
C ARG A 86 12.26 -10.09 24.33
N SER A 87 13.30 -10.43 23.56
CA SER A 87 14.34 -9.49 23.12
C SER A 87 13.78 -8.32 22.30
N MET A 88 14.35 -7.12 22.44
CA MET A 88 13.98 -5.96 21.61
C MET A 88 14.22 -6.19 20.11
N TRP A 89 15.09 -7.12 19.73
CA TRP A 89 15.37 -7.47 18.34
C TRP A 89 14.15 -7.96 17.55
N TRP A 90 13.12 -8.47 18.23
CA TRP A 90 11.85 -8.81 17.60
C TRP A 90 11.16 -7.58 16.96
N GLY A 91 11.48 -6.36 17.39
CA GLY A 91 11.03 -5.12 16.76
C GLY A 91 11.50 -4.96 15.31
N VAL A 92 12.59 -5.61 14.89
CA VAL A 92 13.05 -5.58 13.48
C VAL A 92 12.02 -6.18 12.53
N LEU A 93 11.19 -7.13 12.98
CA LEU A 93 10.12 -7.72 12.17
C LEU A 93 9.02 -6.71 11.82
N ILE A 94 8.93 -5.60 12.54
CA ILE A 94 7.96 -4.53 12.27
C ILE A 94 8.47 -3.62 11.15
N LEU A 95 9.79 -3.54 10.92
CA LEU A 95 10.43 -2.62 9.97
C LEU A 95 9.90 -2.70 8.51
N PRO A 96 9.47 -3.86 7.99
CA PRO A 96 8.82 -3.93 6.69
C PRO A 96 7.57 -3.04 6.57
N TYR A 97 6.85 -2.79 7.68
CA TYR A 97 5.68 -1.91 7.69
C TYR A 97 6.00 -0.46 7.28
N PRO A 98 6.87 0.29 7.99
CA PRO A 98 7.20 1.66 7.62
C PRO A 98 7.88 1.75 6.25
N ILE A 99 8.69 0.76 5.86
CA ILE A 99 9.31 0.72 4.52
C ILE A 99 8.21 0.60 3.46
N GLY A 100 7.30 -0.36 3.61
CA GLY A 100 6.18 -0.56 2.71
C GLY A 100 5.27 0.67 2.63
N TRP A 101 5.02 1.34 3.76
CA TRP A 101 4.24 2.56 3.83
C TRP A 101 4.89 3.74 3.09
N LEU A 102 6.20 3.98 3.26
CA LEU A 102 6.92 5.01 2.53
C LEU A 102 6.90 4.74 1.02
N MET A 103 7.13 3.49 0.61
CA MET A 103 7.02 3.09 -0.79
C MET A 103 5.60 3.30 -1.34
N ALA A 104 4.58 3.01 -0.54
CA ALA A 104 3.18 3.27 -0.84
C ALA A 104 2.91 4.75 -1.13
N LEU A 105 3.41 5.66 -0.28
CA LEU A 105 3.29 7.12 -0.48
C LEU A 105 3.96 7.58 -1.79
N VAL A 106 5.18 7.10 -2.06
CA VAL A 106 5.90 7.40 -3.30
C VAL A 106 5.14 6.88 -4.52
N GLY A 107 4.60 5.66 -4.45
CA GLY A 107 3.80 5.06 -5.51
C GLY A 107 2.51 5.84 -5.79
N ALA A 108 1.81 6.24 -4.74
CA ALA A 108 0.60 7.06 -4.84
C ALA A 108 0.90 8.42 -5.50
N MET A 109 1.99 9.08 -5.09
CA MET A 109 2.44 10.33 -5.70
C MET A 109 2.80 10.15 -7.17
N TYR A 110 3.53 9.09 -7.52
CA TYR A 110 3.88 8.78 -8.91
C TYR A 110 2.62 8.56 -9.78
N LEU A 111 1.65 7.79 -9.29
CA LEU A 111 0.40 7.54 -10.00
C LEU A 111 -0.43 8.83 -10.15
N LEU A 112 -0.45 9.69 -9.13
CA LEU A 112 -1.12 10.98 -9.17
C LEU A 112 -0.48 11.92 -10.20
N VAL A 113 0.84 12.09 -10.17
CA VAL A 113 1.56 12.94 -11.13
C VAL A 113 1.37 12.44 -12.56
N ARG A 114 1.42 11.12 -12.77
CA ARG A 114 1.15 10.51 -14.07
C ARG A 114 -0.28 10.80 -14.54
N TYR A 115 -1.25 10.65 -13.65
CA TYR A 115 -2.65 10.96 -13.96
C TYR A 115 -2.87 12.42 -14.34
N LEU A 116 -2.28 13.36 -13.59
CA LEU A 116 -2.35 14.79 -13.88
C LEU A 116 -1.67 15.14 -15.20
N ARG A 117 -0.51 14.52 -15.49
CA ARG A 117 0.21 14.68 -16.76
C ARG A 117 -0.61 14.17 -17.96
N ASP A 118 -1.23 13.01 -17.82
CA ASP A 118 -2.07 12.41 -18.87
C ASP A 118 -3.31 13.28 -19.12
N ARG A 119 -3.94 13.83 -18.07
CA ARG A 119 -5.06 14.78 -18.21
C ARG A 119 -4.65 16.07 -18.95
N ARG A 120 -3.47 16.63 -18.67
CA ARG A 120 -2.97 17.84 -19.35
C ARG A 120 -2.65 17.62 -20.83
N ARG A 121 -2.41 16.38 -21.26
CA ARG A 121 -2.11 16.02 -22.65
C ARG A 121 -3.34 15.62 -23.46
N ALA A 122 -4.50 15.47 -22.84
CA ALA A 122 -5.74 15.25 -23.58
C ALA A 122 -6.08 16.56 -24.34
N PRO A 123 -6.28 16.53 -25.66
CA PRO A 123 -6.75 17.70 -26.40
C PRO A 123 -8.06 18.17 -25.76
N HIS A 124 -8.13 19.47 -25.44
CA HIS A 124 -9.41 20.10 -25.17
C HIS A 124 -10.28 19.95 -26.44
N PRO A 125 -11.55 19.51 -26.31
CA PRO A 125 -12.46 19.45 -27.45
C PRO A 125 -12.67 20.82 -28.09
#